data_AF-G0EVI2-F1
#
_entry.id   AF-G0EVI2-F1
#
_cell.length_a   1.000
_cell.length_b   1.000
_cell.length_c   1.000
_cell.angle_alpha   90.00
_cell.angle_beta   90.00
_cell.angle_gamma   90.00
#
_symmetry.space_group_name_H-M   'P 1'
#
loop_
_entity.id
_entity.type
_entity.pdbx_description
1 polymer ?
#
loop_
_entity_poly.entity_id
_entity_poly.type
_entity_poly.pdbx_seq_one_letter_code
_entity_poly.pdbx_strand_id
1 'polypeptide(L)'
;MQHARITAHRGILVVELLPDQENGETTSTNKLRNLATVIHDTGRHLGVSEEALALLKMVKRGLDAIGDFAWFRSDDGRDHFAWLGGPKRLVNPAAVAAARSYAILAHRVIPNEVPEGARKAIEANF
;
A
#
# COMPACT_ATOMS: atom_id res chain seq x y z
N MET A 1 8.80 10.38 -9.63
CA MET A 1 9.05 9.55 -8.41
C MET A 1 7.79 8.73 -8.13
N GLN A 2 7.92 7.48 -7.68
CA GLN A 2 6.74 6.60 -7.49
C GLN A 2 5.82 7.09 -6.37
N HIS A 3 4.55 7.30 -6.70
CA HIS A 3 3.49 7.60 -5.73
C HIS A 3 2.60 6.38 -5.53
N ALA A 4 2.02 6.26 -4.35
CA ALA A 4 1.00 5.26 -4.07
C ALA A 4 -0.17 5.85 -3.32
N ARG A 5 -1.30 5.15 -3.40
CA ARG A 5 -2.43 5.39 -2.51
C ARG A 5 -2.99 4.10 -1.93
N ILE A 6 -3.54 4.22 -0.74
CA ILE A 6 -4.28 3.17 -0.06
C ILE A 6 -5.68 3.70 0.23
N THR A 7 -6.68 3.07 -0.36
CA THR A 7 -8.10 3.35 -0.13
C THR A 7 -8.79 2.10 0.39
N ALA A 8 -10.08 2.19 0.73
CA ALA A 8 -10.81 1.05 1.26
C ALA A 8 -12.25 0.99 0.74
N HIS A 9 -12.72 -0.23 0.47
CA HIS A 9 -14.10 -0.51 0.09
C HIS A 9 -14.56 -1.83 0.70
N ARG A 10 -15.74 -1.84 1.36
CA ARG A 10 -16.32 -3.03 2.01
C ARG A 10 -15.34 -3.82 2.90
N GLY A 11 -14.51 -3.11 3.69
CA GLY A 11 -13.53 -3.74 4.58
C GLY A 11 -12.29 -4.31 3.87
N ILE A 12 -12.17 -4.12 2.55
CA ILE A 12 -11.01 -4.52 1.75
C ILE A 12 -10.16 -3.28 1.47
N LEU A 13 -8.87 -3.40 1.75
CA LEU A 13 -7.85 -2.40 1.40
C LEU A 13 -7.55 -2.49 -0.10
N VAL A 14 -7.43 -1.33 -0.74
CA VAL A 14 -7.03 -1.17 -2.14
C VAL A 14 -5.72 -0.40 -2.15
N VAL A 15 -4.63 -1.10 -2.45
CA VAL A 15 -3.28 -0.54 -2.54
C VAL A 15 -2.91 -0.42 -4.01
N GLU A 16 -2.49 0.77 -4.44
CA GLU A 16 -2.04 0.96 -5.82
C GLU A 16 -0.90 1.97 -5.95
N LEU A 17 0.03 1.66 -6.87
CA LEU A 17 0.93 2.63 -7.46
C LEU A 17 0.17 3.53 -8.43
N LEU A 18 0.44 4.82 -8.34
CA LEU A 18 -0.01 5.81 -9.30
C LEU A 18 1.02 5.90 -10.44
N PRO A 19 0.58 6.05 -11.71
CA PRO A 19 1.49 6.23 -12.82
C PRO A 19 2.34 7.51 -12.61
N ASP A 20 3.65 7.38 -12.80
CA ASP A 20 4.58 8.52 -12.72
C ASP A 20 4.25 9.47 -13.88
N GLN A 21 3.85 10.71 -13.59
CA GLN A 21 3.42 11.68 -14.61
C GLN A 21 4.59 12.21 -15.43
N GLU A 22 5.84 12.04 -14.98
CA GLU A 22 7.03 12.67 -15.58
C GLU A 22 7.72 11.83 -16.65
N ASN A 23 7.54 10.51 -16.69
CA ASN A 23 8.18 9.66 -17.70
C ASN A 23 7.16 8.68 -18.26
N GLY A 24 6.80 8.86 -19.53
CA GLY A 24 6.01 7.91 -20.32
C GLY A 24 6.69 6.55 -20.56
N GLU A 25 7.67 6.19 -19.74
CA GLU A 25 8.23 4.84 -19.68
C GLU A 25 7.44 4.02 -18.68
N THR A 26 6.53 3.21 -19.20
CA THR A 26 5.96 2.06 -18.50
C THR A 26 7.11 1.14 -18.08
N THR A 27 7.71 1.37 -16.91
CA THR A 27 8.71 0.46 -16.36
C THR A 27 8.02 -0.90 -16.24
N SER A 28 8.56 -1.91 -16.91
CA SER A 28 7.93 -3.22 -17.07
C SER A 28 7.70 -3.88 -15.70
N THR A 29 6.54 -3.60 -15.10
CA THR A 29 6.09 -4.09 -13.79
C THR A 29 5.81 -5.59 -13.78
N ASN A 30 5.95 -6.26 -14.93
CA ASN A 30 5.71 -7.69 -15.10
C ASN A 30 6.83 -8.61 -14.58
N LYS A 31 8.03 -8.09 -14.24
CA LYS A 31 9.15 -8.93 -13.75
C LYS A 31 9.27 -9.04 -12.22
N LEU A 32 8.40 -8.35 -11.45
CA LEU A 32 8.58 -8.16 -10.00
C LEU A 32 7.51 -8.83 -9.14
N ARG A 33 6.90 -9.95 -9.59
CA ARG A 33 5.92 -10.69 -8.77
C ARG A 33 6.44 -11.13 -7.39
N ASN A 34 7.77 -11.09 -7.17
CA ASN A 34 8.44 -11.49 -5.93
C ASN A 34 9.17 -10.34 -5.19
N LEU A 35 9.18 -9.11 -5.71
CA LEU A 35 9.86 -7.98 -5.05
C LEU A 35 8.83 -7.06 -4.40
N ALA A 36 9.06 -6.72 -3.13
CA ALA A 36 8.23 -5.75 -2.44
C ALA A 36 8.20 -4.44 -3.23
N THR A 37 7.01 -3.87 -3.43
CA THR A 37 6.92 -2.50 -3.95
C THR A 37 7.20 -1.55 -2.79
N VAL A 38 8.10 -0.59 -2.98
CA VAL A 38 8.57 0.33 -1.92
C VAL A 38 8.32 1.78 -2.33
N ILE A 39 7.76 2.56 -1.41
CA ILE A 39 7.54 4.00 -1.53
C ILE A 39 8.50 4.71 -0.59
N HIS A 40 9.33 5.59 -1.17
CA HIS A 40 10.23 6.49 -0.47
C HIS A 40 9.50 7.79 -0.09
N ASP A 41 9.88 8.40 1.05
CA ASP A 41 9.32 9.66 1.56
C ASP A 41 7.79 9.63 1.62
N THR A 42 7.24 8.70 2.40
CA THR A 42 5.80 8.43 2.47
C THR A 42 4.98 9.66 2.88
N GLY A 43 5.56 10.59 3.65
CA GLY A 43 4.94 11.88 3.97
C GLY A 43 4.63 12.75 2.74
N ARG A 44 5.30 12.54 1.61
CA ARG A 44 5.02 13.21 0.33
C ARG A 44 4.30 12.31 -0.66
N HIS A 45 4.69 11.04 -0.71
CA HIS A 45 4.37 10.15 -1.84
C HIS A 45 3.33 9.07 -1.53
N LEU A 46 2.89 8.93 -0.28
CA LEU A 46 1.88 7.95 0.13
C LEU A 46 0.60 8.64 0.60
N GLY A 47 -0.47 8.47 -0.16
CA GLY A 47 -1.82 8.83 0.25
C GLY A 47 -2.53 7.66 0.95
N VAL A 48 -3.18 7.90 2.08
CA VAL A 48 -4.00 6.90 2.77
C VAL A 48 -5.35 7.53 3.12
N SER A 49 -6.47 6.91 2.76
CA SER A 49 -7.78 7.40 3.20
C SER A 49 -8.04 7.06 4.67
N GLU A 50 -8.95 7.79 5.33
CA GLU A 50 -9.30 7.53 6.73
C GLU A 50 -9.85 6.11 6.93
N GLU A 51 -10.65 5.61 5.99
CA GLU A 51 -11.20 4.26 6.01
C GLU A 51 -10.09 3.20 5.85
N ALA A 52 -9.14 3.45 4.96
CA ALA A 52 -7.96 2.59 4.84
C ALA A 52 -7.11 2.63 6.10
N LEU A 53 -6.91 3.80 6.70
CA LEU A 53 -6.14 3.96 7.92
C LEU A 53 -6.76 3.18 9.09
N ALA A 54 -8.09 3.20 9.21
CA ALA A 54 -8.82 2.41 10.19
C ALA A 54 -8.57 0.90 10.01
N LEU A 55 -8.60 0.39 8.78
CA LEU A 55 -8.33 -1.01 8.48
C LEU A 55 -6.86 -1.40 8.67
N LEU A 56 -5.91 -0.53 8.29
CA LEU A 56 -4.48 -0.76 8.49
C LEU A 56 -4.13 -0.92 9.97
N LYS A 57 -4.79 -0.17 10.86
CA LYS A 57 -4.64 -0.32 12.32
C LYS A 57 -5.10 -1.69 12.85
N MET A 58 -5.96 -2.39 12.10
CA MET A 58 -6.45 -3.72 12.47
C MET A 58 -5.57 -4.85 11.95
N VAL A 59 -4.63 -4.58 11.03
CA VAL A 59 -3.74 -5.61 10.49
C VAL A 59 -2.85 -6.16 11.61
N LYS A 60 -2.90 -7.48 11.79
CA LYS A 60 -2.07 -8.14 12.80
C LYS A 60 -0.58 -8.00 12.46
N ARG A 61 0.24 -7.86 13.49
CA ARG A 61 1.70 -8.01 13.35
C ARG A 61 2.04 -9.48 13.11
N GLY A 62 2.90 -9.73 12.14
CA GLY A 62 3.48 -11.04 11.85
C GLY A 62 4.75 -11.29 12.65
N LEU A 63 5.39 -12.43 12.40
CA LEU A 63 6.70 -12.77 12.95
C LEU A 63 7.84 -12.33 12.03
N ASP A 64 7.54 -12.14 10.75
CA ASP A 64 8.51 -11.80 9.72
C ASP A 64 9.02 -10.37 9.84
N ALA A 65 10.24 -10.15 9.38
CA ALA A 65 10.85 -8.81 9.37
C ALA A 65 10.08 -7.82 8.48
N ILE A 66 9.46 -8.31 7.39
CA ILE A 66 8.78 -7.48 6.39
C ILE A 66 7.27 -7.73 6.39
N GLY A 67 6.82 -8.99 6.48
CA GLY A 67 5.41 -9.34 6.32
C GLY A 67 4.83 -8.88 4.97
N ASP A 68 3.50 -8.81 4.86
CA ASP A 68 2.77 -8.27 3.72
C ASP A 68 2.87 -6.75 3.60
N PHE A 69 2.99 -6.07 4.75
CA PHE A 69 3.09 -4.62 4.86
C PHE A 69 4.19 -4.25 5.86
N ALA A 70 5.09 -3.37 5.43
CA ALA A 70 6.13 -2.83 6.27
C ALA A 70 6.17 -1.31 6.15
N TRP A 71 6.15 -0.64 7.29
CA TRP A 71 6.68 0.73 7.38
C TRP A 71 7.98 0.67 8.15
N PHE A 72 8.96 1.43 7.69
CA PHE A 72 10.28 1.52 8.32
C PHE A 72 10.90 2.88 8.02
N ARG A 73 11.85 3.29 8.87
CA ARG A 73 12.66 4.47 8.64
C ARG A 73 14.05 4.05 8.19
N SER A 74 14.55 4.67 7.13
CA SER A 74 15.90 4.46 6.62
C SER A 74 16.89 5.46 7.21
N ASP A 75 18.18 5.21 6.97
CA ASP A 75 19.28 6.02 7.48
C ASP A 75 19.30 7.46 6.94
N ASP A 76 18.64 7.70 5.80
CA ASP A 76 18.41 9.05 5.25
C ASP A 76 17.35 9.86 6.02
N GLY A 77 16.80 9.29 7.10
CA GLY A 77 15.80 9.91 7.95
C GLY A 77 14.38 9.89 7.37
N ARG A 78 14.16 9.21 6.24
CA ARG A 78 12.85 9.16 5.57
C ARG A 78 12.07 7.91 5.95
N ASP A 79 10.76 8.08 6.10
CA ASP A 79 9.85 6.97 6.29
C ASP A 79 9.52 6.34 4.93
N HIS A 80 9.46 5.02 4.94
CA HIS A 80 9.20 4.17 3.80
C HIS A 80 8.00 3.28 4.06
N PHE A 81 7.29 2.94 2.99
CA PHE A 81 6.23 1.95 3.01
C PHE A 81 6.50 0.90 1.95
N ALA A 82 6.38 -0.36 2.32
CA ALA A 82 6.49 -1.47 1.40
C ALA A 82 5.30 -2.42 1.53
N TRP A 83 4.91 -3.01 0.40
CA TRP A 83 4.00 -4.15 0.39
C TRP A 83 4.50 -5.26 -0.52
N LEU A 84 4.18 -6.49 -0.15
CA LEU A 84 4.45 -7.65 -1.01
C LEU A 84 3.41 -7.73 -2.14
N GLY A 85 3.89 -7.99 -3.35
CA GLY A 85 3.05 -8.17 -4.52
C GLY A 85 3.16 -7.03 -5.55
N GLY A 86 2.23 -7.06 -6.50
CA GLY A 86 2.26 -6.18 -7.68
C GLY A 86 1.84 -4.73 -7.42
N PRO A 87 1.87 -3.91 -8.49
CA PRO A 87 1.58 -2.47 -8.43
C PRO A 87 0.14 -2.13 -8.03
N LYS A 88 -0.78 -3.11 -8.07
CA LYS A 88 -2.17 -2.99 -7.60
C LYS A 88 -2.52 -4.23 -6.81
N ARG A 89 -3.12 -4.06 -5.64
CA ARG A 89 -3.46 -5.16 -4.74
C ARG A 89 -4.77 -4.89 -3.99
N LEU A 90 -5.64 -5.89 -3.98
CA LEU A 90 -6.80 -5.95 -3.08
C LEU A 90 -6.40 -6.80 -1.87
N VAL A 91 -6.64 -6.30 -0.66
CA VAL A 91 -6.15 -6.92 0.57
C VAL A 91 -7.25 -7.01 1.59
N ASN A 92 -7.58 -8.23 2.01
CA ASN A 92 -8.37 -8.47 3.22
C ASN A 92 -7.45 -8.29 4.44
N PRO A 93 -7.67 -7.28 5.30
CA PRO A 93 -6.82 -7.02 6.47
C PRO A 93 -6.70 -8.19 7.45
N ALA A 94 -7.72 -9.05 7.51
CA ALA A 94 -7.72 -10.23 8.38
C ALA A 94 -6.88 -11.40 7.85
N ALA A 95 -6.61 -11.43 6.55
CA ALA A 95 -5.90 -12.51 5.87
C ALA A 95 -4.39 -12.26 5.71
N VAL A 96 -3.91 -11.05 6.01
CA VAL A 96 -2.50 -10.66 5.88
C VAL A 96 -1.86 -10.44 7.25
N ALA A 97 -0.53 -10.41 7.27
CA ALA A 97 0.23 -10.05 8.46
C ALA A 97 1.28 -8.99 8.11
N ALA A 98 1.33 -7.91 8.89
CA ALA A 98 2.35 -6.88 8.70
C ALA A 98 3.71 -7.31 9.29
N ALA A 99 4.75 -6.51 9.08
CA ALA A 99 6.05 -6.68 9.72
C ALA A 99 5.92 -6.84 11.25
N ARG A 100 6.87 -7.57 11.86
CA ARG A 100 6.95 -7.72 13.32
C ARG A 100 6.98 -6.38 14.05
N SER A 101 7.66 -5.39 13.51
CA SER A 101 7.78 -4.03 14.06
C SER A 101 6.78 -3.03 13.47
N TYR A 102 5.65 -3.52 12.93
CA TYR A 102 4.71 -2.67 12.20
C TYR A 102 4.15 -1.52 13.04
N ALA A 103 4.31 -0.32 12.48
CA ALA A 103 3.73 0.93 12.93
C ALA A 103 3.38 1.75 11.69
N ILE A 104 2.29 2.52 11.72
CA ILE A 104 1.95 3.42 10.63
C ILE A 104 2.74 4.71 10.83
N LEU A 105 3.60 5.06 9.88
CA LEU A 105 4.45 6.25 9.93
C LEU A 105 3.91 7.37 9.04
N ALA A 106 4.74 8.36 8.67
CA ALA A 106 4.31 9.52 7.91
C ALA A 106 3.55 9.14 6.63
N HIS A 107 2.44 9.82 6.37
CA HIS A 107 1.61 9.66 5.18
C HIS A 107 0.73 10.90 5.02
N ARG A 108 0.07 11.03 3.87
CA ARG A 108 -0.93 12.08 3.62
C ARG A 108 -2.31 11.48 3.69
N VAL A 109 -3.20 12.10 4.44
CA VAL A 109 -4.63 11.74 4.40
C VAL A 109 -5.23 12.22 3.08
N ILE A 110 -5.95 11.34 2.38
CA ILE A 110 -6.60 11.63 1.09
C ILE A 110 -8.08 11.23 1.10
N PRO A 111 -8.92 11.74 0.18
CA PRO A 111 -10.26 11.23 -0.03
C PRO A 111 -10.29 9.74 -0.39
N ASN A 112 -11.35 9.03 0.00
CA ASN A 112 -11.53 7.61 -0.26
C ASN A 112 -12.07 7.31 -1.67
N GLU A 113 -11.33 7.75 -2.69
CA GLU A 113 -11.70 7.58 -4.09
C GLU A 113 -11.19 6.24 -4.64
N VAL A 114 -11.93 5.18 -4.33
CA VAL A 114 -11.61 3.81 -4.76
C VAL A 114 -11.81 3.67 -6.28
N PRO A 115 -10.83 3.16 -7.05
CA PRO A 115 -11.00 2.91 -8.48
C PRO A 115 -12.22 2.05 -8.79
N GLU A 116 -12.95 2.39 -9.85
CA GLU A 116 -14.14 1.64 -10.26
C GLU A 116 -13.84 0.14 -10.49
N GLY A 117 -12.72 -0.18 -11.12
CA GLY A 117 -12.29 -1.57 -11.33
C GLY A 117 -12.05 -2.32 -10.01
N ALA A 118 -11.50 -1.66 -9.00
CA ALA A 118 -11.31 -2.25 -7.68
C ALA A 118 -12.65 -2.45 -6.96
N ARG A 119 -13.57 -1.46 -7.03
CA ARG A 119 -14.92 -1.58 -6.47
C ARG A 119 -15.65 -2.79 -7.04
N LYS A 120 -15.73 -2.91 -8.37
CA LYS A 120 -16.38 -4.03 -9.05
C LYS A 120 -15.76 -5.38 -8.67
N ALA A 121 -14.42 -5.44 -8.63
CA ALA A 121 -13.73 -6.67 -8.25
C ALA A 121 -14.01 -7.07 -6.80
N ILE A 122 -14.09 -6.11 -5.88
CA ILE A 122 -14.45 -6.35 -4.47
C ILE A 122 -15.89 -6.87 -4.39
N GLU A 123 -16.85 -6.17 -4.99
CA GLU A 123 -18.27 -6.54 -4.95
C GLU A 123 -18.56 -7.93 -5.52
N ALA A 124 -17.73 -8.42 -6.44
CA ALA A 124 -17.89 -9.72 -7.07
C ALA A 124 -17.19 -10.88 -6.32
N ASN A 125 -16.21 -10.62 -5.46
CA ASN A 125 -15.32 -11.67 -4.92
C ASN A 125 -15.13 -11.64 -3.40
N PHE A 126 -15.60 -10.61 -2.71
CA PHE A 126 -15.47 -10.44 -1.26
C PHE A 126 -16.84 -10.11 -0.64
#